data_AF-A0A6H5ISX9-F1
#
_entry.id   AF-A0A6H5ISX9-F1
#
_cell.length_a   1.000
_cell.length_b   1.000
_cell.length_c   1.000
_cell.angle_alpha   90.00
_cell.angle_beta   90.00
_cell.angle_gamma   90.00
#
_symmetry.space_group_name_H-M   'P 1'
#
loop_
_entity.id
_entity.type
_entity.pdbx_description
1 polymer ?
#
loop_
_entity_poly.entity_id
_entity_poly.type
_entity_poly.pdbx_seq_one_letter_code
_entity_poly.pdbx_strand_id
1 'polypeptide(L)'
;MCEIHFSGLPDLPDVRDIDRVAAVLKVLECDERILSVRRWMPSQASNTPSTSANATLVARFSSLVARDAIMSYTHKLATMTSGSIFGTEDQSKIFATPMLTPPLYKLWCSALSRSRELNYARPLIRGYSLFMRVVPASQLVKINNIDDMANLKPVEPHKTSPRTHSHQE
;
A
#
# COMPACT_ATOMS: atom_id res chain seq x y z
N MET A 1 10.38 4.78 11.76
CA MET A 1 9.82 3.46 11.44
C MET A 1 9.80 3.26 9.93
N CYS A 2 10.55 2.27 9.44
CA CYS A 2 10.60 1.91 8.03
C CYS A 2 10.20 0.44 7.89
N GLU A 3 8.93 0.16 8.09
CA GLU A 3 8.38 -1.19 8.07
C GLU A 3 7.29 -1.29 7.01
N ILE A 4 7.27 -2.42 6.29
CA ILE A 4 6.23 -2.77 5.32
C ILE A 4 5.63 -4.10 5.75
N HIS A 5 4.31 -4.13 5.74
CA HIS A 5 3.49 -5.29 6.00
C HIS A 5 3.17 -5.99 4.68
N PHE A 6 3.53 -7.26 4.58
CA PHE A 6 3.25 -8.14 3.46
C PHE A 6 2.21 -9.19 3.88
N SER A 7 1.12 -9.28 3.14
CA SER A 7 0.04 -10.24 3.39
C SER A 7 -0.27 -11.07 2.15
N GLY A 8 -0.78 -12.29 2.35
CA GLY A 8 -1.06 -13.22 1.25
C GLY A 8 0.19 -13.98 0.78
N LEU A 9 1.25 -14.02 1.61
CA LEU A 9 2.43 -14.82 1.32
C LEU A 9 2.18 -16.27 1.69
N PRO A 10 2.54 -17.26 0.87
CA PRO A 10 2.36 -18.66 1.22
C PRO A 10 3.22 -19.02 2.44
N ASP A 11 2.69 -19.87 3.33
CA ASP A 11 3.48 -20.43 4.43
C ASP A 11 4.29 -21.65 3.98
N LEU A 12 5.50 -21.40 3.48
CA LEU A 12 6.41 -22.41 2.92
C LEU A 12 7.41 -22.91 3.98
N PRO A 13 7.24 -24.09 4.59
CA PRO A 13 8.03 -24.53 5.74
C PRO A 13 9.55 -24.52 5.49
N ASP A 14 9.98 -24.79 4.26
CA ASP A 14 11.39 -24.88 3.88
C ASP A 14 12.01 -23.54 3.42
N VAL A 15 11.22 -22.46 3.37
CA VAL A 15 11.66 -21.15 2.90
C VAL A 15 11.62 -20.15 4.04
N ARG A 16 12.76 -19.52 4.33
CA ARG A 16 12.86 -18.51 5.39
C ARG A 16 12.02 -17.30 5.03
N ASP A 17 11.37 -16.70 6.04
CA ASP A 17 10.51 -15.51 5.87
C ASP A 17 11.22 -14.35 5.13
N ILE A 18 12.53 -14.17 5.33
CA ILE A 18 13.31 -13.14 4.62
C ILE A 18 13.42 -13.41 3.12
N ASP A 19 13.60 -14.66 2.73
CA ASP A 19 13.72 -15.05 1.31
C ASP A 19 12.38 -14.89 0.60
N ARG A 20 11.27 -15.11 1.32
CA ARG A 20 9.92 -14.85 0.78
C ARG A 20 9.71 -13.37 0.48
N VAL A 21 10.10 -12.48 1.40
CA VAL A 21 10.04 -11.03 1.15
C VAL A 21 10.98 -10.64 0.01
N ALA A 22 12.20 -11.18 -0.03
CA ALA A 22 13.16 -10.90 -1.10
C ALA A 22 12.64 -11.32 -2.49
N ALA A 23 11.93 -12.45 -2.61
CA ALA A 23 11.30 -12.87 -3.85
C ALA A 23 10.26 -11.85 -4.35
N VAL A 24 9.44 -11.31 -3.44
CA VAL A 24 8.49 -10.24 -3.79
C VAL A 24 9.22 -8.99 -4.25
N LEU A 25 10.28 -8.56 -3.55
CA LEU A 25 11.07 -7.39 -3.94
C LEU A 25 11.73 -7.56 -5.33
N LYS A 26 12.19 -8.77 -5.64
CA LYS A 26 12.74 -9.10 -6.95
C LYS A 26 11.72 -8.92 -8.07
N VAL A 27 10.47 -9.35 -7.87
CA VAL A 27 9.36 -9.14 -8.82
C VAL A 27 9.02 -7.66 -8.97
N LEU A 28 9.16 -6.89 -7.89
CA LEU A 28 9.01 -5.44 -7.92
C LEU A 28 10.18 -4.70 -8.60
N GLU A 29 11.26 -5.40 -8.93
CA GLU A 29 12.53 -4.84 -9.41
C GLU A 29 13.13 -3.85 -8.40
N CYS A 30 12.94 -4.11 -7.10
CA CYS A 30 13.48 -3.31 -6.01
C CYS A 30 14.67 -4.04 -5.37
N ASP A 31 15.84 -3.38 -5.34
CA ASP A 31 17.05 -3.90 -4.66
C ASP A 31 17.24 -3.24 -3.29
N GLU A 32 16.18 -3.20 -2.49
CA GLU A 32 16.20 -2.53 -1.19
C GLU A 32 16.64 -3.48 -0.07
N ARG A 33 17.61 -3.04 0.73
CA ARG A 33 18.19 -3.86 1.81
C ARG A 33 17.16 -4.11 2.93
N ILE A 34 16.77 -5.37 3.06
CA ILE A 34 15.98 -5.87 4.20
C ILE A 34 16.91 -5.97 5.43
N LEU A 35 16.52 -5.36 6.54
CA LEU A 35 17.24 -5.44 7.82
C LEU A 35 16.77 -6.60 8.69
N SER A 36 15.46 -6.83 8.72
CA SER A 36 14.85 -7.91 9.51
C SER A 36 13.45 -8.22 9.00
N VAL A 37 13.01 -9.46 9.14
CA VAL A 37 11.63 -9.89 8.88
C VAL A 37 11.08 -10.59 10.12
N ARG A 38 9.82 -10.32 10.45
CA ARG A 38 9.09 -10.99 11.53
C ARG A 38 7.70 -11.36 11.08
N ARG A 39 7.12 -12.42 11.65
CA ARG A 39 5.69 -12.70 11.50
C ARG A 39 4.86 -11.64 12.20
N TRP A 40 3.76 -11.22 11.57
CA TRP A 40 2.77 -10.37 12.20
C TRP A 40 1.83 -11.23 13.04
N MET A 41 1.71 -10.90 14.32
CA MET A 41 0.73 -11.51 15.21
C MET A 41 -0.26 -10.41 15.63
N PRO A 42 -1.57 -10.54 15.31
CA PRO A 42 -2.59 -9.65 15.83
C PRO A 42 -2.55 -9.67 17.37
N SER A 43 -2.66 -8.51 18.01
CA SER A 43 -2.53 -8.37 19.47
C SER A 43 -3.68 -8.97 20.29
N GLN A 44 -4.65 -9.62 19.65
CA GLN A 44 -5.69 -10.42 20.32
C GLN A 44 -5.93 -11.68 19.49
N ALA A 45 -5.44 -12.81 20.00
CA ALA A 45 -5.76 -14.12 19.47
C ALA A 45 -7.24 -14.40 19.71
N SER A 46 -8.06 -14.35 18.65
CA SER A 46 -9.21 -15.24 18.61
C SER A 46 -8.63 -16.65 18.52
N ASN A 47 -8.92 -17.50 19.50
CA ASN A 47 -8.47 -18.90 19.57
C ASN A 47 -9.09 -19.80 18.49
N THR A 48 -9.51 -19.24 17.36
CA THR A 48 -9.81 -20.01 16.16
C THR A 48 -8.51 -20.14 15.37
N PRO A 49 -7.96 -21.36 15.20
CA PRO A 49 -6.87 -21.55 14.26
C PRO A 49 -7.40 -21.15 12.88
N SER A 50 -6.98 -19.97 12.40
CA SER A 50 -7.29 -19.57 11.04
C SER A 50 -6.50 -20.51 10.14
N THR A 51 -7.19 -21.43 9.48
CA THR A 51 -6.71 -22.33 8.43
C THR A 51 -6.26 -21.58 7.16
N SER A 52 -5.78 -20.35 7.32
CA SER A 52 -5.21 -19.56 6.25
C SER A 52 -3.76 -20.02 6.09
N ALA A 53 -3.49 -20.76 5.02
CA ALA A 53 -2.15 -21.13 4.55
C ALA A 53 -1.25 -19.92 4.22
N ASN A 54 -1.74 -18.70 4.43
CA ASN A 54 -1.05 -17.46 4.13
C ASN A 54 -0.44 -16.84 5.39
N ALA A 55 0.88 -16.72 5.39
CA ALA A 55 1.64 -15.96 6.35
C ALA A 55 1.47 -14.45 6.11
N THR A 56 1.53 -13.72 7.20
CA THR A 56 1.62 -12.26 7.20
C THR A 56 2.94 -11.85 7.83
N LEU A 57 3.76 -11.11 7.08
CA LEU A 57 5.11 -10.75 7.47
C LEU A 57 5.26 -9.24 7.56
N VAL A 58 6.09 -8.77 8.48
CA VAL A 58 6.56 -7.38 8.52
C VAL A 58 8.06 -7.37 8.26
N ALA A 59 8.44 -6.66 7.21
CA ALA A 59 9.84 -6.44 6.87
C ALA A 59 10.26 -5.01 7.23
N ARG A 60 11.42 -4.89 7.87
CA ARG A 60 12.07 -3.63 8.19
C ARG A 60 13.16 -3.35 7.17
N PHE A 61 13.21 -2.12 6.68
CA PHE A 61 14.20 -1.66 5.70
C PHE A 61 15.10 -0.57 6.28
N SER A 62 16.20 -0.30 5.57
CA SER A 62 17.25 0.65 5.98
C SER A 62 16.79 2.10 6.07
N SER A 63 15.85 2.52 5.23
CA SER A 63 15.47 3.94 5.12
C SER A 63 14.04 4.15 4.62
N LEU A 64 13.44 5.28 4.98
CA LEU A 64 12.11 5.66 4.46
C LEU A 64 12.08 5.77 2.93
N VAL A 65 13.21 6.12 2.31
CA VAL A 65 13.34 6.17 0.85
C VAL A 65 13.12 4.78 0.26
N ALA A 66 13.70 3.74 0.86
CA ALA A 66 13.48 2.35 0.47
C ALA A 66 11.99 1.98 0.54
N ARG A 67 11.32 2.35 1.63
CA ARG A 67 9.87 2.12 1.77
C ARG A 67 9.09 2.81 0.67
N ASP A 68 9.37 4.09 0.42
CA ASP A 68 8.65 4.87 -0.57
C ASP A 68 8.90 4.35 -2.00
N ALA A 69 10.13 3.89 -2.29
CA ALA A 69 10.47 3.21 -3.53
C ALA A 69 9.64 1.94 -3.72
N ILE A 70 9.63 1.02 -2.74
CA ILE A 70 8.83 -0.20 -2.80
C ILE A 70 7.34 0.14 -2.98
N MET A 71 6.83 1.11 -2.22
CA MET A 71 5.43 1.54 -2.31
C MET A 71 5.05 2.03 -3.72
N SER A 72 5.97 2.67 -4.44
CA SER A 72 5.73 3.13 -5.82
C SER A 72 5.50 1.97 -6.80
N TYR A 73 6.09 0.79 -6.54
CA TYR A 73 5.97 -0.39 -7.39
C TYR A 73 4.88 -1.37 -6.95
N THR A 74 4.22 -1.16 -5.80
CA THR A 74 3.19 -2.09 -5.28
C THR A 74 2.02 -2.35 -6.23
N HIS A 75 1.74 -1.44 -7.16
CA HIS A 75 0.73 -1.66 -8.19
C HIS A 75 1.04 -2.89 -9.07
N LYS A 76 2.33 -3.24 -9.25
CA LYS A 76 2.75 -4.46 -9.95
C LYS A 76 2.29 -5.74 -9.23
N LEU A 77 2.10 -5.69 -7.90
CA LEU A 77 1.59 -6.85 -7.14
C LEU A 77 0.11 -7.10 -7.38
N ALA A 78 -0.66 -6.09 -7.83
CA ALA A 78 -2.10 -6.23 -8.02
C ALA A 78 -2.48 -7.27 -9.09
N THR A 79 -1.55 -7.56 -10.02
CA THR A 79 -1.68 -8.56 -11.09
C THR A 79 -0.99 -9.89 -10.78
N MET A 80 -0.32 -10.01 -9.62
CA MET A 80 0.47 -11.18 -9.26
C MET A 80 -0.22 -12.00 -8.18
N THR A 81 0.02 -13.31 -8.22
CA THR A 81 -0.46 -14.28 -7.23
C THR A 81 0.72 -14.96 -6.53
N SER A 82 0.49 -15.54 -5.36
CA SER A 82 1.47 -16.39 -4.67
C SER A 82 2.02 -17.47 -5.61
N GLY A 83 1.16 -18.14 -6.38
CA GLY A 83 1.57 -19.13 -7.37
C GLY A 83 2.49 -18.59 -8.45
N SER A 84 2.22 -17.40 -8.97
CA SER A 84 3.09 -16.78 -9.99
C SER A 84 4.49 -16.41 -9.47
N ILE A 85 4.62 -16.07 -8.18
CA ILE A 85 5.89 -15.63 -7.58
C ILE A 85 6.68 -16.82 -7.01
N PHE A 86 5.98 -17.78 -6.40
CA PHE A 86 6.59 -18.87 -5.62
C PHE A 86 6.44 -20.25 -6.27
N GLY A 87 5.74 -20.37 -7.39
CA GLY A 87 5.49 -21.66 -8.05
C GLY A 87 4.53 -22.57 -7.28
N THR A 88 3.70 -22.00 -6.42
CA THR A 88 2.69 -22.74 -5.63
C THR A 88 1.38 -22.90 -6.39
N GLU A 89 0.56 -23.89 -6.03
CA GLU A 89 -0.80 -24.01 -6.56
C GLU A 89 -1.72 -22.88 -6.08
N ASP A 90 -1.42 -22.30 -4.91
CA ASP A 90 -2.16 -21.17 -4.34
C ASP A 90 -2.17 -19.95 -5.28
N GLN A 91 -3.33 -19.31 -5.41
CA GLN A 91 -3.56 -18.12 -6.25
C GLN A 91 -3.89 -16.88 -5.43
N SER A 92 -3.56 -16.88 -4.14
CA SER A 92 -3.77 -15.75 -3.24
C SER A 92 -3.04 -14.50 -3.75
N LYS A 93 -3.72 -13.36 -3.66
CA LYS A 93 -3.10 -12.06 -3.98
C LYS A 93 -2.14 -11.64 -2.89
N ILE A 94 -1.00 -11.10 -3.29
CA ILE A 94 -0.01 -10.55 -2.38
C ILE A 94 -0.21 -9.04 -2.29
N PHE A 95 -0.26 -8.53 -1.06
CA PHE A 95 -0.35 -7.10 -0.81
C PHE A 95 0.83 -6.64 0.03
N ALA A 96 1.32 -5.44 -0.27
CA ALA A 96 2.33 -4.74 0.50
C ALA A 96 1.76 -3.39 0.95
N THR A 97 1.78 -3.12 2.25
CA THR A 97 1.26 -1.88 2.83
C THR A 97 2.29 -1.28 3.80
N PRO A 98 2.45 0.06 3.83
CA PRO A 98 3.40 0.68 4.74
C PRO A 98 2.85 0.60 6.17
N MET A 99 3.70 0.28 7.14
CA MET A 99 3.34 0.44 8.54
C MET A 99 3.45 1.91 8.93
N LEU A 100 2.31 2.48 9.31
CA LEU A 100 2.21 3.87 9.77
C LEU A 100 2.15 3.91 11.29
N THR A 101 2.73 4.96 11.88
CA THR A 101 2.55 5.22 13.31
C THR A 101 1.07 5.54 13.59
N PRO A 102 0.53 5.25 14.78
CA PRO A 102 -0.88 5.50 15.08
C PRO A 102 -1.34 6.96 14.79
N PRO A 103 -0.55 8.00 15.10
CA PRO A 103 -0.92 9.39 14.75
C PRO A 103 -1.02 9.61 13.23
N LEU A 104 -0.04 9.11 12.47
CA LEU A 104 -0.02 9.26 11.01
C LEU A 104 -1.12 8.43 10.35
N TYR A 105 -1.41 7.24 10.87
CA TYR A 105 -2.52 6.41 10.41
C TYR A 105 -3.87 7.10 10.60
N LYS A 106 -4.12 7.66 11.80
CA LYS A 106 -5.35 8.44 12.06
C LYS A 106 -5.49 9.61 11.08
N LEU A 107 -4.41 10.37 10.89
CA LEU A 107 -4.40 11.50 9.95
C LEU A 107 -4.65 11.05 8.51
N TRP A 108 -4.02 9.95 8.07
CA TRP A 108 -4.22 9.37 6.74
C TRP A 108 -5.66 8.90 6.53
N CYS A 109 -6.28 8.26 7.52
CA CYS A 109 -7.69 7.86 7.46
C CYS A 109 -8.61 9.07 7.31
N SER A 110 -8.40 10.13 8.10
CA SER A 110 -9.16 11.39 7.96
C SER A 110 -8.99 12.02 6.57
N ALA A 111 -7.77 12.05 6.07
CA ALA A 111 -7.46 12.57 4.74
C ALA A 111 -8.08 11.73 3.62
N LEU A 112 -8.17 10.41 3.80
CA LEU A 112 -8.80 9.52 2.84
C LEU A 112 -10.30 9.84 2.73
N SER A 113 -11.00 9.98 3.85
CA SER A 113 -12.40 10.41 3.87
C SER A 113 -12.57 11.77 3.21
N ARG A 114 -11.76 12.76 3.61
CA ARG A 114 -11.83 14.12 3.09
C ARG A 114 -11.53 14.19 1.59
N SER A 115 -10.60 13.37 1.09
CA SER A 115 -10.27 13.33 -0.34
C SER A 115 -11.47 12.91 -1.20
N ARG A 116 -12.29 11.98 -0.70
CA ARG A 116 -13.50 11.54 -1.40
C ARG A 116 -14.57 12.61 -1.40
N GLU A 117 -14.78 13.29 -0.28
CA GLU A 117 -15.73 14.39 -0.15
C GLU A 117 -15.40 15.55 -1.10
N LEU A 118 -14.11 15.87 -1.26
CA LEU A 118 -13.65 17.01 -2.04
C LEU A 118 -13.27 16.69 -3.49
N ASN A 119 -13.40 15.43 -3.92
CA ASN A 119 -12.95 14.91 -5.23
C ASN A 119 -11.44 15.10 -5.49
N TYR A 120 -10.63 14.89 -4.46
CA TYR A 120 -9.16 14.92 -4.56
C TYR A 120 -8.63 13.53 -4.93
N ALA A 121 -7.43 13.49 -5.48
CA ALA A 121 -6.68 12.26 -5.63
C ALA A 121 -6.43 11.61 -4.27
N ARG A 122 -6.28 10.27 -4.27
CA ARG A 122 -6.00 9.51 -3.06
C ARG A 122 -4.77 10.08 -2.32
N PRO A 123 -4.86 10.32 -1.00
CA PRO A 123 -3.74 10.83 -0.23
C PRO A 123 -2.54 9.88 -0.27
N LEU A 124 -1.35 10.48 -0.22
CA LEU A 124 -0.09 9.75 -0.27
C LEU A 124 0.75 10.03 0.97
N ILE A 125 1.52 9.03 1.38
CA ILE A 125 2.54 9.15 2.43
C ILE A 125 3.91 9.19 1.75
N ARG A 126 4.73 10.17 2.12
CA ARG A 126 6.18 10.19 1.82
C ARG A 126 6.94 10.44 3.10
N GLY A 127 7.88 9.56 3.45
CA GLY A 127 8.53 9.57 4.76
C GLY A 127 7.53 9.54 5.93
N TYR A 128 7.56 10.55 6.79
CA TYR A 128 6.59 10.70 7.90
C TYR A 128 5.50 11.73 7.61
N SER A 129 5.38 12.18 6.36
CA SER A 129 4.47 13.26 6.00
C SER A 129 3.36 12.76 5.09
N LEU A 130 2.16 13.24 5.37
CA LEU A 130 0.98 13.07 4.54
C LEU A 130 0.89 14.20 3.53
N PHE A 131 0.52 13.87 2.30
CA PHE A 131 0.27 14.85 1.25
C PHE A 131 -1.06 14.56 0.54
N MET A 132 -1.71 15.64 0.11
CA MET A 132 -2.91 15.61 -0.71
C MET A 132 -2.69 16.43 -2.00
N ARG A 133 -3.47 16.14 -3.03
CA ARG A 133 -3.47 16.88 -4.30
C ARG A 133 -4.82 16.69 -4.98
N VAL A 134 -5.17 17.64 -5.84
CA VAL A 134 -6.45 17.63 -6.57
C VAL A 134 -6.50 16.49 -7.58
N VAL A 135 -5.59 16.47 -8.56
CA VAL A 135 -5.42 15.37 -9.52
C VAL A 135 -3.97 14.87 -9.51
N PRO A 136 -3.65 13.72 -10.15
CA PRO A 136 -2.28 13.19 -10.15
C PRO A 136 -1.20 14.16 -10.65
N ALA A 137 -1.55 15.10 -11.54
CA ALA A 137 -0.62 16.11 -12.05
C ALA A 137 -0.52 17.37 -11.17
N SER A 138 -1.38 17.55 -10.17
CA SER A 138 -1.40 18.74 -9.32
C SER A 138 -0.26 18.76 -8.30
N GLN A 139 0.09 19.96 -7.84
CA GLN A 139 1.04 20.17 -6.75
C GLN A 139 0.61 19.43 -5.47
N LEU A 140 1.60 18.86 -4.78
CA LEU A 140 1.40 18.23 -3.49
C LEU A 140 1.29 19.29 -2.38
N VAL A 141 0.22 19.21 -1.60
CA VAL A 141 0.02 19.99 -0.38
C VAL A 141 0.32 19.09 0.80
N LYS A 142 1.24 19.51 1.67
CA LYS A 142 1.57 18.79 2.90
C LYS A 142 0.48 19.00 3.93
N ILE A 143 0.04 17.92 4.58
CA ILE A 143 -0.97 17.91 5.64
C ILE A 143 -0.30 17.46 6.93
N ASN A 144 -0.22 18.35 7.93
CA ASN A 144 0.41 18.07 9.22
C ASN A 144 -0.63 17.72 10.29
N ASN A 145 -1.85 18.24 10.16
CA ASN A 145 -2.93 18.07 11.12
C ASN A 145 -4.31 18.14 10.44
N ILE A 146 -5.38 18.11 11.25
CA ILE A 146 -6.76 18.17 10.75
C ILE A 146 -7.13 19.57 10.24
N ASP A 147 -6.60 20.62 10.84
CA ASP A 147 -6.89 22.01 10.45
C ASP A 147 -6.38 22.33 9.04
N ASP A 148 -5.22 21.78 8.66
CA ASP A 148 -4.69 21.87 7.30
C ASP A 148 -5.69 21.32 6.26
N MET A 149 -6.47 20.30 6.62
CA MET A 149 -7.50 19.71 5.74
C MET A 149 -8.79 20.52 5.68
N ALA A 150 -9.11 21.27 6.73
CA ALA A 150 -10.31 22.12 6.77
C ALA A 150 -10.25 23.26 5.73
N ASN A 151 -9.03 23.71 5.43
CA ASN A 151 -8.77 24.78 4.46
C ASN A 151 -8.79 24.32 2.99
N LEU A 152 -8.96 23.02 2.73
CA LEU A 152 -9.05 22.49 1.38
C LEU A 152 -10.41 22.81 0.75
N LYS A 153 -10.38 23.32 -0.50
CA LYS A 153 -11.59 23.65 -1.26
C LYS A 153 -12.06 22.46 -2.10
N PRO A 154 -13.38 22.23 -2.22
CA PRO A 154 -13.92 21.23 -3.14
C PRO A 154 -13.48 21.51 -4.57
N VAL A 155 -13.27 20.45 -5.34
CA VAL A 155 -13.00 20.55 -6.77
C VAL A 155 -14.23 20.00 -7.49
N GLU A 156 -14.71 20.74 -8.50
CA GLU A 156 -15.79 20.25 -9.34
C GLU A 156 -15.35 18.93 -10.01
N PRO A 157 -16.18 17.89 -9.97
CA PRO A 157 -15.86 16.66 -10.68
C PRO A 157 -15.73 17.01 -12.16
N HIS A 158 -14.56 16.73 -12.75
CA HIS A 158 -14.37 16.84 -14.20
C HIS A 158 -15.47 16.01 -14.87
N LYS A 159 -16.46 16.69 -15.47
CA LYS A 159 -17.44 16.07 -16.36
C LYS A 159 -16.63 15.45 -17.49
N THR A 160 -16.45 14.14 -17.47
CA THR A 160 -16.05 13.40 -18.66
C THR A 160 -17.14 13.65 -19.70
N SER A 161 -16.81 14.40 -20.75
CA SER A 161 -17.73 14.63 -21.87
C SER A 161 -18.31 13.31 -22.35
N PRO A 162 -19.63 13.22 -22.60
CA PRO A 162 -20.21 12.04 -23.21
C PRO A 162 -19.57 11.86 -24.60
N ARG A 163 -19.02 10.67 -24.86
CA ARG A 163 -18.66 10.24 -26.20
C ARG A 163 -19.91 10.34 -27.07
N THR A 164 -19.95 11.30 -27.97
CA THR A 164 -20.87 11.33 -29.10
C THR A 164 -20.60 10.09 -29.95
N HIS A 165 -21.43 9.06 -29.82
CA HIS A 165 -21.55 8.04 -30.85
C HIS A 165 -22.32 8.65 -32.02
N SER A 166 -21.57 9.23 -32.95
CA SER A 166 -22.04 9.48 -34.30
C SER A 166 -22.06 8.13 -35.03
N HIS A 167 -23.21 7.46 -35.06
CA HIS A 167 -23.49 6.40 -36.02
C HIS A 167 -24.07 7.05 -37.29
N GLN A 168 -23.19 7.34 -38.24
CA GLN A 168 -23.37 7.17 -39.69
C GLN A 168 -22.89 5.73 -39.97
N GLU A 169 -23.51 4.86 -40.77
CA GLU A 169 -24.62 4.85 -41.72
C GLU A 169 -25.42 3.54 -41.53
#